data_AF-A0A847Z6F2-F1
#
_entry.id   AF-A0A847Z6F2-F1
#
_cell.length_a   1.000
_cell.length_b   1.000
_cell.length_c   1.000
_cell.angle_alpha   90.00
_cell.angle_beta   90.00
_cell.angle_gamma   90.00
#
_symmetry.space_group_name_H-M   'P 1'
#
loop_
_entity.id
_entity.type
_entity.pdbx_description
1 polymer ?
#
loop_
_entity_poly.entity_id
_entity_poly.type
_entity_poly.pdbx_seq_one_letter_code
_entity_poly.pdbx_strand_id
1 'polypeptide(L)'
;CPVTDEQNLIIKRIDACVKSYPDLIIITGGSGGGHRYSSSLACDYTHTALSEYLDKYNASEIYGCNGHLWCRLVCGFKNDCLVINLPGPYAEASAAFDAFLEAFDKNDIDIVKINNQMINAVYGKYPISEVIKDGRVL
;
A
#
# COMPACT_ATOMS: atom_id res chain seq x y z
N CYS A 1 5.76 0.42 15.28
CA CYS A 1 5.70 -0.80 16.13
C CYS A 1 5.29 -1.99 15.26
N PRO A 2 5.87 -3.18 15.48
CA PRO A 2 5.40 -4.37 14.79
C PRO A 2 3.99 -4.76 15.27
N VAL A 3 3.18 -5.29 14.35
CA VAL A 3 1.83 -5.82 14.60
C VAL A 3 1.74 -7.13 13.83
N THR A 4 1.07 -8.12 14.42
CA THR A 4 0.72 -9.35 13.71
C THR A 4 -0.14 -9.04 12.50
N ASP A 5 0.01 -9.80 11.41
CA ASP A 5 -0.79 -9.64 10.19
C ASP A 5 -2.20 -10.18 10.42
N GLU A 6 -3.00 -9.41 11.16
CA GLU A 6 -4.41 -9.65 11.46
C GLU A 6 -5.15 -8.32 11.31
N GLN A 7 -6.15 -8.30 10.43
CA GLN A 7 -6.88 -7.08 10.04
C GLN A 7 -7.35 -6.25 11.24
N ASN A 8 -8.00 -6.88 12.23
CA ASN A 8 -8.49 -6.18 13.42
C ASN A 8 -7.38 -5.60 14.30
N LEU A 9 -6.22 -6.26 14.38
CA LEU A 9 -5.09 -5.77 15.16
C LEU A 9 -4.39 -4.60 14.46
N ILE A 10 -4.31 -4.66 13.13
CA ILE A 10 -3.79 -3.58 12.29
C ILE A 10 -4.68 -2.35 12.44
N ILE A 11 -6.00 -2.48 12.26
CA ILE A 11 -6.96 -1.37 12.44
C ILE A 11 -6.84 -0.75 13.83
N LYS A 12 -6.87 -1.57 14.89
CA LYS A 12 -6.72 -1.09 16.27
C LYS A 12 -5.42 -0.33 16.48
N ARG A 13 -4.32 -0.78 15.86
CA ARG A 13 -3.04 -0.09 15.98
C ARG A 13 -3.06 1.24 15.27
N ILE A 14 -3.55 1.29 14.03
CA ILE A 14 -3.66 2.53 13.26
C ILE A 14 -4.53 3.53 14.02
N ASP A 15 -5.66 3.09 14.56
CA ASP A 15 -6.57 3.92 15.35
C ASP A 15 -5.91 4.51 16.60
N ALA A 16 -5.13 3.70 17.32
CA ALA A 16 -4.34 4.20 18.45
C ALA A 16 -3.32 5.26 18.03
N CYS A 17 -2.68 5.10 16.86
CA CYS A 17 -1.75 6.09 16.32
C CYS A 17 -2.48 7.38 15.88
N VAL A 18 -3.60 7.28 15.16
CA VAL A 18 -4.40 8.43 14.72
C VAL A 18 -4.86 9.29 15.91
N LYS A 19 -5.20 8.68 17.05
CA LYS A 19 -5.56 9.39 18.28
C LYS A 19 -4.44 10.23 18.89
N SER A 20 -3.19 10.05 18.44
CA SER A 20 -2.07 10.93 18.81
C SER A 20 -1.90 12.12 17.86
N TYR A 21 -2.85 12.32 16.93
CA TYR A 21 -2.88 13.40 15.94
C TYR A 21 -1.60 13.54 15.09
N PRO A 22 -1.07 12.45 14.49
CA PRO A 22 0.04 12.55 13.56
C PRO A 22 -0.44 13.13 12.22
N ASP A 23 0.43 13.87 11.54
CA ASP A 23 0.17 14.33 10.17
C ASP A 23 0.28 13.20 9.14
N LEU A 24 1.17 12.23 9.40
CA LEU A 24 1.49 11.12 8.50
C LEU A 24 1.74 9.82 9.27
N ILE A 25 1.09 8.74 8.82
CA ILE A 25 1.39 7.37 9.21
C ILE A 25 1.87 6.59 7.99
N ILE A 26 3.01 5.92 8.14
CA ILE A 26 3.58 5.02 7.13
C ILE A 26 3.56 3.60 7.68
N ILE A 27 3.02 2.67 6.89
CA ILE A 27 2.97 1.24 7.22
C ILE A 27 3.81 0.47 6.20
N THR A 28 4.63 -0.47 6.64
CA THR A 28 5.49 -1.27 5.74
C THR A 28 5.11 -2.75 5.84
N GLY A 29 4.88 -3.41 4.70
CA GLY A 29 4.52 -4.82 4.63
C GLY A 29 3.01 -5.08 4.54
N GLY A 30 2.62 -6.36 4.36
CA GLY A 30 1.22 -6.78 4.24
C GLY A 30 0.50 -6.27 2.99
N SER A 31 1.25 -5.94 1.93
CA SER A 31 0.73 -5.38 0.68
C SER A 31 0.49 -6.42 -0.40
N GLY A 32 0.85 -7.70 -0.20
CA GLY A 32 0.72 -8.76 -1.21
C GLY A 32 -0.67 -9.41 -1.23
N GLY A 33 -0.76 -10.55 -1.92
CA GLY A 33 -1.93 -11.44 -1.86
C GLY A 33 -1.54 -12.91 -1.90
N GLY A 34 -0.38 -13.27 -1.33
CA GLY A 34 0.23 -14.60 -1.41
C GLY A 34 -0.71 -15.74 -1.03
N HIS A 35 -1.47 -15.57 0.05
CA HIS A 35 -2.38 -16.59 0.57
C HIS A 35 -3.45 -17.06 -0.44
N ARG A 36 -3.89 -16.18 -1.35
CA ARG A 36 -4.89 -16.54 -2.38
C ARG A 36 -4.38 -17.57 -3.38
N TYR A 37 -3.05 -17.67 -3.53
CA TYR A 37 -2.39 -18.58 -4.47
C TYR A 37 -1.80 -19.80 -3.79
N SER A 38 -1.40 -19.66 -2.53
CA SER A 38 -0.92 -20.77 -1.72
C SER A 38 -1.40 -20.61 -0.29
N SER A 39 -2.22 -21.55 0.18
CA SER A 39 -2.74 -21.55 1.56
C SER A 39 -1.63 -21.67 2.62
N SER A 40 -0.41 -22.04 2.22
CA SER A 40 0.78 -22.05 3.09
C SER A 40 1.43 -20.67 3.28
N LEU A 41 1.06 -19.66 2.48
CA LEU A 41 1.54 -18.29 2.63
C LEU A 41 0.67 -17.51 3.62
N ALA A 42 1.25 -16.54 4.32
CA ALA A 42 0.52 -15.68 5.23
C ALA A 42 -0.49 -14.80 4.47
N CYS A 43 -1.63 -14.51 5.12
CA CYS A 43 -2.59 -13.53 4.61
C CYS A 43 -2.05 -12.12 4.80
N ASP A 44 -1.93 -11.37 3.71
CA ASP A 44 -1.63 -9.94 3.72
C ASP A 44 -2.92 -9.15 4.07
N TYR A 45 -2.98 -8.54 5.26
CA TYR A 45 -4.18 -7.80 5.70
C TYR A 45 -3.98 -6.28 5.77
N THR A 46 -2.78 -5.76 5.50
CA THR A 46 -2.54 -4.30 5.61
C THR A 46 -3.39 -3.52 4.62
N HIS A 47 -3.43 -3.95 3.36
CA HIS A 47 -4.21 -3.25 2.35
C HIS A 47 -5.73 -3.37 2.57
N THR A 48 -6.23 -4.47 3.14
CA THR A 48 -7.66 -4.62 3.46
C THR A 48 -8.05 -3.81 4.69
N ALA A 49 -7.21 -3.82 5.73
CA ALA A 49 -7.38 -3.00 6.92
C ALA A 49 -7.47 -1.51 6.58
N LEU A 50 -6.60 -1.02 5.68
CA LEU A 50 -6.63 0.37 5.24
C LEU A 50 -7.89 0.70 4.42
N SER A 51 -8.28 -0.16 3.47
CA SER A 51 -9.49 0.06 2.68
C SER A 51 -10.78 0.05 3.51
N GLU A 52 -10.81 -0.67 4.64
CA GLU A 52 -11.94 -0.65 5.56
C GLU A 52 -11.93 0.58 6.49
N TYR A 53 -10.76 1.00 6.95
CA TYR A 53 -10.65 1.97 8.04
C TYR A 53 -10.63 3.44 7.59
N LEU A 54 -10.04 3.74 6.43
CA LEU A 54 -9.84 5.11 5.94
C LEU A 54 -11.15 5.74 5.45
N ASP A 55 -11.32 7.03 5.71
CA ASP A 55 -12.55 7.77 5.34
C ASP A 55 -12.59 8.07 3.83
N LYS A 56 -11.41 8.29 3.24
CA LYS A 56 -11.20 8.51 1.81
C LYS A 56 -9.86 7.92 1.41
N TYR A 57 -9.81 7.12 0.35
CA TYR A 57 -8.56 6.54 -0.13
C TYR A 57 -8.55 6.31 -1.64
N ASN A 58 -7.35 6.19 -2.20
CA ASN A 58 -7.09 5.57 -3.50
C ASN A 58 -6.29 4.28 -3.28
N ALA A 59 -6.53 3.28 -4.12
CA ALA A 59 -5.78 2.04 -4.10
C ALA A 59 -5.39 1.63 -5.53
N SER A 60 -4.19 1.07 -5.66
CA SER A 60 -3.66 0.56 -6.93
C SER A 60 -2.99 -0.78 -6.71
N GLU A 61 -3.00 -1.61 -7.74
CA GLU A 61 -2.60 -3.01 -7.66
C GLU A 61 -1.62 -3.37 -8.78
N ILE A 62 -0.69 -4.26 -8.46
CA ILE A 62 0.23 -4.91 -9.40
C ILE A 62 -0.06 -6.40 -9.34
N TYR A 63 -0.32 -6.97 -10.50
CA TYR A 63 -0.59 -8.39 -10.66
C TYR A 63 0.49 -9.06 -11.50
N GLY A 64 0.90 -10.26 -11.10
CA GLY A 64 1.68 -11.14 -11.96
C GLY A 64 0.87 -11.64 -13.16
N CYS A 65 1.56 -12.16 -14.19
CA CYS A 65 0.94 -12.73 -15.39
C CYS A 65 0.02 -13.93 -15.09
N ASN A 66 0.23 -14.58 -13.96
CA ASN A 66 -0.61 -15.65 -13.41
C ASN A 66 -1.85 -15.12 -12.62
N GLY A 67 -2.08 -13.81 -12.62
CA GLY A 67 -3.15 -13.14 -11.86
C GLY A 67 -2.81 -12.88 -10.40
N HIS A 68 -1.59 -13.18 -9.95
CA HIS A 68 -1.22 -13.07 -8.53
C HIS A 68 -1.05 -11.63 -8.11
N LEU A 69 -1.81 -11.18 -7.09
CA LEU A 69 -1.58 -9.89 -6.47
C LEU A 69 -0.20 -9.84 -5.82
N TRP A 70 0.71 -9.11 -6.44
CA TRP A 70 2.08 -8.91 -5.95
C TRP A 70 2.15 -7.75 -4.99
N CYS A 71 1.42 -6.67 -5.27
CA CYS A 71 1.41 -5.50 -4.43
C CYS A 71 0.10 -4.73 -4.60
N ARG A 72 -0.48 -4.31 -3.47
CA ARG A 72 -1.56 -3.33 -3.39
C ARG A 72 -1.12 -2.20 -2.47
N LEU A 73 -1.05 -1.00 -3.05
CA LEU A 73 -0.77 0.22 -2.32
C LEU A 73 -2.05 1.02 -2.10
N VAL A 74 -2.23 1.54 -0.91
CA VAL A 74 -3.34 2.37 -0.47
C VAL A 74 -2.77 3.68 0.06
N CYS A 75 -3.34 4.79 -0.38
CA CYS A 75 -3.04 6.14 0.11
C CYS A 75 -4.36 6.84 0.41
N GLY A 76 -4.51 7.37 1.61
CA GLY A 76 -5.76 7.99 2.01
C GLY A 76 -5.70 8.67 3.36
N PHE A 77 -6.85 9.11 3.83
CA PHE A 77 -6.98 9.87 5.06
C PHE A 77 -7.82 9.15 6.10
N LYS A 78 -7.42 9.32 7.36
CA LYS A 78 -8.29 9.17 8.52
C LYS A 78 -8.29 10.47 9.30
N ASN A 79 -9.46 11.11 9.42
CA ASN A 79 -9.52 12.51 9.87
C ASN A 79 -8.51 13.35 9.05
N ASP A 80 -7.64 14.12 9.72
CA ASP A 80 -6.58 14.92 9.09
C ASP A 80 -5.24 14.17 8.92
N CYS A 81 -5.15 12.90 9.33
CA CYS A 81 -3.94 12.10 9.21
C CYS A 81 -3.85 11.45 7.82
N LEU A 82 -2.78 11.74 7.09
CA LEU A 82 -2.44 11.01 5.87
C LEU A 82 -1.90 9.62 6.24
N VAL A 83 -2.36 8.58 5.55
CA VAL A 83 -1.94 7.20 5.78
C VAL A 83 -1.55 6.57 4.45
N ILE A 84 -0.34 6.01 4.40
CA ILE A 84 0.17 5.26 3.26
C ILE A 84 0.69 3.90 3.71
N ASN A 85 0.60 2.88 2.84
CA ASN A 85 1.42 1.69 2.98
C ASN A 85 2.54 1.64 1.92
N LEU A 86 3.61 0.95 2.28
CA LEU A 86 4.74 0.59 1.45
C LEU A 86 4.87 -0.93 1.40
N PRO A 87 5.49 -1.49 0.34
CA PRO A 87 5.84 -2.89 0.29
C PRO A 87 6.74 -3.33 1.46
N GLY A 88 6.79 -4.64 1.72
CA GLY A 88 7.71 -5.22 2.71
C GLY A 88 9.18 -5.20 2.24
N PRO A 89 9.48 -5.65 1.00
CA PRO A 89 10.84 -5.62 0.46
C PRO A 89 11.42 -4.21 0.33
N TYR A 90 12.70 -4.05 0.67
CA TYR A 90 13.36 -2.75 0.80
C TYR A 90 13.42 -1.95 -0.51
N ALA A 91 13.74 -2.59 -1.64
CA ALA A 91 13.94 -1.88 -2.91
C ALA A 91 12.63 -1.24 -3.42
N GLU A 92 11.53 -1.97 -3.24
CA GLU A 92 10.17 -1.57 -3.58
C GLU A 92 9.65 -0.51 -2.59
N ALA A 93 9.90 -0.69 -1.29
CA ALA A 93 9.56 0.28 -0.26
C ALA A 93 10.28 1.62 -0.49
N SER A 94 11.58 1.59 -0.77
CA SER A 94 12.37 2.79 -1.07
C SER A 94 11.82 3.50 -2.30
N ALA A 95 11.57 2.78 -3.40
CA ALA A 95 11.05 3.37 -4.63
C ALA A 95 9.65 3.99 -4.43
N ALA A 96 8.76 3.31 -3.71
CA ALA A 96 7.46 3.85 -3.36
C ALA A 96 7.59 5.13 -2.53
N PHE A 97 8.49 5.15 -1.56
CA PHE A 97 8.67 6.30 -0.68
C PHE A 97 9.31 7.49 -1.39
N ASP A 98 10.30 7.28 -2.26
CA ASP A 98 10.89 8.33 -3.09
C ASP A 98 9.82 8.97 -3.98
N ALA A 99 8.99 8.15 -4.63
CA ALA A 99 7.88 8.64 -5.45
C ALA A 99 6.79 9.37 -4.61
N PHE A 100 6.55 8.95 -3.37
CA PHE A 100 5.71 9.69 -2.45
C PHE A 100 6.26 11.09 -2.17
N LEU A 101 7.56 11.21 -1.88
CA LEU A 101 8.20 12.49 -1.61
C LEU A 101 8.16 13.44 -2.81
N GLU A 102 8.29 12.91 -4.03
CA GLU A 102 8.15 13.70 -5.27
C GLU A 102 6.70 14.14 -5.55
N ALA A 103 5.72 13.31 -5.17
CA ALA A 103 4.31 13.59 -5.40
C ALA A 103 3.71 14.55 -4.37
N PHE A 104 4.23 14.53 -3.14
CA PHE A 104 3.64 15.19 -1.98
C PHE A 104 3.75 16.72 -2.06
N ASP A 105 2.60 17.39 -2.09
CA ASP A 105 2.49 18.83 -1.88
C ASP A 105 1.64 19.10 -0.64
N LYS A 106 2.26 19.74 0.36
CA LYS A 106 1.60 20.08 1.63
C LYS A 106 0.40 21.03 1.45
N ASN A 107 0.32 21.76 0.34
CA ASN A 107 -0.77 22.73 0.10
C ASN A 107 -1.92 22.12 -0.71
N ASP A 108 -1.70 20.97 -1.37
CA ASP A 108 -2.68 20.29 -2.21
C ASP A 108 -2.39 18.78 -2.26
N ILE A 109 -2.85 18.06 -1.24
CA ILE A 109 -2.61 16.62 -1.13
C ILE A 109 -3.57 15.86 -2.05
N ASP A 110 -3.07 15.49 -3.23
CA ASP A 110 -3.77 14.61 -4.17
C ASP A 110 -3.40 13.14 -3.94
N ILE A 111 -4.25 12.43 -3.19
CA ILE A 111 -4.06 11.01 -2.87
C ILE A 111 -4.07 10.09 -4.11
N VAL A 112 -4.72 10.49 -5.21
CA VAL A 112 -4.77 9.70 -6.45
C VAL A 112 -3.44 9.83 -7.17
N LYS A 113 -2.96 11.07 -7.35
CA LYS A 113 -1.63 11.35 -7.92
C LYS A 113 -0.53 10.65 -7.12
N ILE A 114 -0.53 10.78 -5.79
CA ILE A 114 0.44 10.15 -4.90
C ILE A 114 0.42 8.62 -5.09
N ASN A 115 -0.75 7.99 -4.95
CA ASN A 115 -0.86 6.54 -5.08
C ASN A 115 -0.39 6.02 -6.45
N ASN A 116 -0.75 6.74 -7.53
CA ASN A 116 -0.34 6.40 -8.89
C ASN A 116 1.18 6.50 -9.08
N GLN A 117 1.83 7.53 -8.53
CA GLN A 117 3.29 7.64 -8.62
C GLN A 117 3.99 6.54 -7.82
N MET A 118 3.52 6.27 -6.59
CA MET A 118 4.05 5.19 -5.77
C MET A 118 3.95 3.83 -6.46
N ILE A 119 2.79 3.45 -7.00
CA ILE A 119 2.61 2.14 -7.64
C ILE A 119 3.43 2.03 -8.93
N ASN A 120 3.59 3.12 -9.69
CA ASN A 120 4.43 3.12 -10.89
C ASN A 120 5.91 2.91 -10.55
N ALA A 121 6.39 3.51 -9.46
CA ALA A 121 7.76 3.32 -8.99
C ALA A 121 8.01 1.88 -8.53
N VAL A 122 7.05 1.28 -7.83
CA VAL A 122 7.11 -0.13 -7.43
C VAL A 122 7.05 -1.06 -8.64
N TYR A 123 6.21 -0.76 -9.63
CA TYR A 123 6.13 -1.54 -10.87
C TYR A 123 7.49 -1.64 -11.57
N GLY A 124 8.26 -0.55 -11.60
CA GLY A 124 9.62 -0.52 -12.15
C GLY A 124 10.66 -1.38 -11.41
N LYS A 125 10.29 -2.00 -10.28
CA LYS A 125 11.13 -2.95 -9.54
C LYS A 125 10.81 -4.42 -9.84
N TYR A 126 9.70 -4.69 -10.52
CA TYR A 126 9.31 -6.04 -10.91
C TYR A 126 9.83 -6.40 -12.31
N PRO A 127 10.10 -7.69 -12.59
CA PRO A 127 10.52 -8.14 -13.92
C PRO A 127 9.37 -8.00 -14.93
N ILE A 128 9.58 -7.18 -15.97
CA ILE A 128 8.55 -6.77 -16.95
C ILE A 128 7.85 -7.96 -17.64
N SER A 129 8.56 -9.07 -17.89
CA SER A 129 8.00 -10.27 -18.53
C SER A 129 6.95 -11.02 -17.70
N GLU A 130 6.73 -10.61 -16.45
CA GLU A 130 5.90 -11.34 -15.50
C GLU A 130 4.75 -10.50 -14.92
N VAL A 131 4.47 -9.29 -15.43
CA VAL A 131 3.51 -8.35 -14.81
C VAL A 131 2.39 -7.89 -15.75
N ILE A 132 1.17 -7.80 -15.21
CA ILE A 132 0.00 -7.18 -15.85
C ILE A 132 -0.35 -5.89 -15.11
N LYS A 133 -0.56 -4.80 -15.86
CA LYS A 133 -1.06 -3.51 -15.35
C LYS A 133 -2.39 -3.18 -16.03
N ASP A 134 -3.42 -2.86 -15.24
CA ASP A 134 -4.74 -2.44 -15.73
C ASP A 134 -5.36 -3.36 -16.79
N GLY A 135 -5.16 -4.68 -16.66
CA GLY A 135 -5.73 -5.69 -17.56
C GLY A 135 -5.10 -5.75 -18.96
N ARG A 136 -3.92 -5.15 -19.18
CA ARG A 136 -3.18 -5.27 -20.45
C ARG A 136 -1.85 -6.00 -20.21
N VAL A 137 -1.63 -7.04 -21.01
CA VAL A 137 -0.31 -7.67 -21.20
C VAL A 137 0.52 -6.72 -22.06
N LEU A 138 1.73 -6.39 -21.64
CA LEU A 138 2.71 -5.65 -22.44
C LEU A 138 3.77 -6.61 -22.96
#